data_AF-A0A7S0RYT7-F1
#
_entry.id   AF-A0A7S0RYT7-F1
#
_cell.length_a   1.000
_cell.length_b   1.000
_cell.length_c   1.000
_cell.angle_alpha   90.00
_cell.angle_beta   90.00
_cell.angle_gamma   90.00
#
_symmetry.space_group_name_H-M   'P 1'
#
loop_
_entity.id
_entity.type
_entity.pdbx_description
1 polymer ?
#
loop_
_entity_poly.entity_id
_entity_poly.type
_entity_poly.pdbx_seq_one_letter_code
_entity_poly.pdbx_strand_id
1 'polypeptide(L)'
;TSIINQFESVEADWVPDIVGRAYGNRGNARSRQGKFDPALTDYEKAISLCPWSVDPVLNRGVLFENTGRLELAERDYRAVLAANPNDPVGWNNLGNVQIGRGQFAAALTSLDRAVQLAPEFAFAAANHSIAQFETGNTNRAIKEARNILRRYPEFPEARAVLVAALWQEGLEAQAETEWQRVEDPRYKDRVWLQKERRWP
;
A
#
# COMPACT_ATOMS: atom_id res chain seq x y z
N THR A 1 10.88 -5.10 -23.82
CA THR A 1 10.62 -4.54 -25.16
C THR A 1 10.93 -5.52 -26.28
N SER A 2 12.09 -6.19 -26.29
CA SER A 2 12.45 -7.16 -27.35
C SER A 2 11.35 -8.19 -27.65
N ILE A 3 10.84 -8.88 -26.61
CA ILE A 3 9.75 -9.86 -26.70
C ILE A 3 8.49 -9.30 -27.37
N ILE A 4 8.10 -8.07 -27.01
CA ILE A 4 6.90 -7.43 -27.57
C ILE A 4 7.11 -7.20 -29.07
N ASN A 5 8.21 -6.53 -29.44
CA ASN A 5 8.49 -6.20 -30.84
C ASN A 5 8.64 -7.44 -31.74
N GLN A 6 9.15 -8.55 -31.19
CA GLN A 6 9.38 -9.77 -31.94
C GLN A 6 8.10 -10.61 -32.13
N PHE A 7 7.20 -10.61 -31.15
CA PHE A 7 6.13 -11.61 -31.09
C PHE A 7 4.72 -11.03 -31.06
N GLU A 8 4.51 -9.72 -30.91
CA GLU A 8 3.15 -9.16 -30.78
C GLU A 8 2.27 -9.32 -32.03
N SER A 9 2.88 -9.46 -33.20
CA SER A 9 2.19 -9.71 -34.47
C SER A 9 2.14 -11.20 -34.85
N VAL A 10 2.67 -12.09 -34.01
CA VAL A 10 2.67 -13.53 -34.26
C VAL A 10 1.32 -14.10 -33.81
N GLU A 11 0.65 -14.83 -34.69
CA GLU A 11 -0.59 -15.54 -34.36
C GLU A 11 -0.26 -16.94 -33.83
N ALA A 12 -0.09 -17.06 -32.52
CA ALA A 12 0.06 -18.34 -31.85
C ALA A 12 -0.55 -18.33 -30.44
N ASP A 13 -0.93 -19.49 -29.94
CA ASP A 13 -1.61 -19.70 -28.66
C ASP A 13 -0.77 -19.33 -27.43
N TRP A 14 0.56 -19.45 -27.53
CA TRP A 14 1.51 -19.06 -26.48
C TRP A 14 1.82 -17.55 -26.44
N VAL A 15 1.52 -16.82 -27.52
CA VAL A 15 1.87 -15.39 -27.65
C VAL A 15 1.22 -14.54 -26.56
N PRO A 16 -0.09 -14.68 -26.25
CA PRO A 16 -0.72 -13.89 -25.20
C PRO A 16 0.01 -13.97 -23.85
N ASP A 17 0.44 -15.16 -23.41
CA ASP A 17 1.14 -15.31 -22.13
C ASP A 17 2.50 -14.58 -22.13
N ILE A 18 3.34 -14.85 -23.12
CA ILE A 18 4.70 -14.30 -23.18
C ILE A 18 4.66 -12.79 -23.42
N VAL A 19 3.86 -12.32 -24.38
CA VAL A 19 3.77 -10.90 -24.73
C VAL A 19 3.03 -10.13 -23.64
N GLY A 20 1.96 -10.67 -23.06
CA GLY A 20 1.24 -10.04 -21.95
C GLY A 20 2.11 -9.85 -20.71
N ARG A 21 2.89 -10.87 -20.30
CA ARG A 21 3.90 -10.72 -19.23
C ARG A 21 4.96 -9.67 -19.57
N ALA A 22 5.40 -9.61 -20.82
CA ALA A 22 6.38 -8.62 -21.26
C ALA A 22 5.82 -7.19 -21.20
N TYR A 23 4.54 -7.00 -21.54
CA TYR A 23 3.82 -5.73 -21.34
C TYR A 23 3.76 -5.35 -19.86
N GLY A 24 3.37 -6.28 -18.97
CA GLY A 24 3.33 -6.03 -17.52
C GLY A 24 4.69 -5.59 -16.96
N ASN A 25 5.76 -6.28 -17.36
CA ASN A 25 7.13 -5.94 -16.95
C ASN A 25 7.58 -4.57 -17.49
N ARG A 26 7.22 -4.22 -18.72
CA ARG A 26 7.51 -2.90 -19.28
C ARG A 26 6.70 -1.80 -18.58
N GLY A 27 5.45 -2.08 -18.21
CA GLY A 27 4.62 -1.23 -17.37
C GLY A 27 5.28 -0.93 -16.02
N ASN A 28 5.76 -1.97 -15.33
CA ASN A 28 6.52 -1.83 -14.08
C ASN A 28 7.74 -0.92 -14.23
N ALA A 29 8.53 -1.13 -15.29
CA ALA A 29 9.72 -0.32 -15.56
C ALA A 29 9.36 1.15 -15.88
N ARG A 30 8.30 1.40 -16.65
CA ARG A 30 7.81 2.74 -16.99
C ARG A 30 7.24 3.47 -15.77
N SER A 31 6.49 2.76 -14.92
CA SER A 31 5.95 3.30 -13.67
C SER A 31 7.08 3.81 -12.76
N ARG A 32 8.14 3.00 -12.58
CA ARG A 32 9.34 3.39 -11.81
C ARG A 32 10.11 4.59 -12.40
N GLN A 33 9.95 4.84 -13.71
CA GLN A 33 10.52 6.01 -14.39
C GLN A 33 9.61 7.25 -14.34
N GLY A 34 8.45 7.19 -13.66
CA GLY A 34 7.47 8.27 -13.66
C GLY A 34 6.65 8.40 -14.95
N LYS A 35 6.77 7.43 -15.87
CA LYS A 35 6.04 7.41 -17.15
C LYS A 35 4.68 6.74 -16.94
N PHE A 36 3.79 7.41 -16.23
CA PHE A 36 2.54 6.83 -15.74
C PHE A 36 1.55 6.47 -16.85
N ASP A 37 1.30 7.34 -17.83
CA ASP A 37 0.35 7.00 -18.92
C ASP A 37 0.87 5.84 -19.79
N PRO A 38 2.15 5.83 -20.23
CA PRO A 38 2.70 4.66 -20.93
C PRO A 38 2.70 3.37 -20.08
N ALA A 39 2.84 3.47 -18.76
CA ALA A 39 2.74 2.32 -17.88
C ALA A 39 1.30 1.79 -17.79
N LEU A 40 0.32 2.69 -17.71
CA LEU A 40 -1.09 2.33 -17.69
C LEU A 40 -1.49 1.59 -18.96
N THR A 41 -1.12 2.10 -20.13
CA THR A 41 -1.37 1.43 -21.42
C THR A 41 -0.74 0.03 -21.47
N ASP A 42 0.48 -0.12 -20.93
CA ASP A 42 1.14 -1.43 -20.88
C ASP A 42 0.41 -2.40 -19.95
N TYR A 43 -0.07 -1.95 -18.78
CA TYR A 43 -0.85 -2.80 -17.89
C TYR A 43 -2.19 -3.19 -18.50
N GLU A 44 -2.90 -2.27 -19.15
CA GLU A 44 -4.15 -2.58 -19.85
C GLU A 44 -3.95 -3.61 -20.95
N LYS A 45 -2.86 -3.49 -21.72
CA LYS A 45 -2.50 -4.48 -22.73
C LYS A 45 -2.17 -5.83 -22.10
N ALA A 46 -1.40 -5.85 -21.00
CA ALA A 46 -1.09 -7.07 -20.27
C ALA A 46 -2.34 -7.76 -19.73
N ILE A 47 -3.28 -7.02 -19.14
CA ILE A 47 -4.56 -7.52 -18.64
C ILE A 47 -5.40 -8.11 -19.78
N SER A 48 -5.43 -7.43 -20.94
CA SER A 48 -6.18 -7.92 -22.11
C SER A 48 -5.62 -9.23 -22.69
N LEU A 49 -4.29 -9.41 -22.63
CA LEU A 49 -3.62 -10.60 -23.17
C LEU A 49 -3.58 -11.75 -22.17
N CYS A 50 -3.45 -11.44 -20.88
CA CYS A 50 -3.36 -12.42 -19.79
C CYS A 50 -4.45 -12.18 -18.74
N PRO A 51 -5.75 -12.36 -19.06
CA PRO A 51 -6.84 -12.11 -18.11
C PRO A 51 -6.78 -13.03 -16.87
N TRP A 52 -6.05 -14.14 -16.93
CA TRP A 52 -5.81 -15.05 -15.80
C TRP A 52 -4.68 -14.57 -14.87
N SER A 53 -3.87 -13.60 -15.28
CA SER A 53 -2.77 -13.07 -14.47
C SER A 53 -3.22 -11.86 -13.67
N VAL A 54 -3.10 -11.95 -12.35
CA VAL A 54 -3.49 -10.87 -11.42
C VAL A 54 -2.40 -9.82 -11.23
N ASP A 55 -1.14 -10.14 -11.53
CA ASP A 55 -0.01 -9.23 -11.29
C ASP A 55 -0.13 -7.89 -12.03
N PRO A 56 -0.55 -7.83 -13.31
CA PRO A 56 -0.76 -6.56 -13.99
C PRO A 56 -1.89 -5.73 -13.37
N VAL A 57 -2.94 -6.37 -12.83
CA VAL A 57 -4.04 -5.70 -12.12
C VAL A 57 -3.53 -5.10 -10.80
N LEU A 58 -2.77 -5.87 -10.02
CA LEU A 58 -2.14 -5.40 -8.78
C LEU A 58 -1.23 -4.18 -9.04
N ASN A 59 -0.34 -4.27 -10.04
CA ASN A 59 0.60 -3.20 -10.37
C ASN A 59 -0.09 -1.96 -10.95
N ARG A 60 -1.22 -2.12 -11.66
CA ARG A 60 -2.06 -1.00 -12.08
C ARG A 60 -2.75 -0.34 -10.89
N GLY A 61 -3.21 -1.12 -9.91
CA GLY A 61 -3.70 -0.62 -8.63
C GLY A 61 -2.68 0.26 -7.92
N VAL A 62 -1.43 -0.20 -7.82
CA VAL A 62 -0.31 0.58 -7.22
C VAL A 62 -0.04 1.86 -8.02
N LEU A 63 -0.10 1.80 -9.36
CA LEU A 63 0.02 2.99 -10.20
C LEU A 63 -1.12 3.99 -9.93
N PHE A 64 -2.36 3.52 -9.78
CA PHE A 64 -3.50 4.37 -9.46
C PHE A 64 -3.37 5.01 -8.08
N GLU A 65 -2.93 4.26 -7.09
CA GLU A 65 -2.63 4.77 -5.75
C GLU A 65 -1.57 5.88 -5.79
N ASN A 66 -0.42 5.62 -6.42
CA ASN A 66 0.66 6.60 -6.57
C ASN A 66 0.27 7.86 -7.35
N THR A 67 -0.80 7.79 -8.15
CA THR A 67 -1.34 8.92 -8.93
C THR A 67 -2.60 9.52 -8.32
N GLY A 68 -2.95 9.14 -7.08
CA GLY A 68 -4.10 9.68 -6.33
C GLY A 68 -5.47 9.21 -6.83
N ARG A 69 -5.53 8.25 -7.75
CA ARG A 69 -6.78 7.66 -8.27
C ARG A 69 -7.26 6.51 -7.39
N LEU A 70 -7.53 6.83 -6.12
CA LEU A 70 -7.78 5.86 -5.05
C LEU A 70 -8.97 4.94 -5.32
N GLU A 71 -10.06 5.45 -5.91
CA GLU A 71 -11.23 4.64 -6.29
C GLU A 71 -10.88 3.53 -7.29
N LEU A 72 -9.99 3.82 -8.24
CA LEU A 72 -9.55 2.86 -9.25
C LEU A 72 -8.58 1.84 -8.64
N ALA A 73 -7.70 2.29 -7.73
CA ALA A 73 -6.82 1.40 -6.99
C ALA A 73 -7.61 0.40 -6.14
N GLU A 74 -8.61 0.86 -5.39
CA GLU A 74 -9.49 0.00 -4.60
C GLU A 74 -10.19 -1.06 -5.45
N ARG A 75 -10.72 -0.66 -6.62
CA ARG A 75 -11.36 -1.60 -7.55
C ARG A 75 -10.38 -2.69 -7.99
N ASP A 76 -9.16 -2.32 -8.35
CA ASP A 76 -8.15 -3.27 -8.81
C ASP A 76 -7.69 -4.20 -7.68
N TYR A 77 -7.50 -3.70 -6.45
CA TYR A 77 -7.17 -4.54 -5.30
C TYR A 77 -8.29 -5.50 -4.89
N ARG A 78 -9.55 -5.07 -4.98
CA ARG A 78 -10.70 -5.98 -4.80
C ARG A 78 -10.74 -7.08 -5.86
N ALA A 79 -10.37 -6.78 -7.10
CA ALA A 79 -10.27 -7.79 -8.16
C ALA A 79 -9.15 -8.81 -7.88
N VAL A 80 -8.00 -8.36 -7.38
CA VAL A 80 -6.91 -9.26 -6.92
C VAL A 80 -7.41 -10.18 -5.81
N LEU A 81 -8.10 -9.63 -4.81
CA LEU A 81 -8.61 -10.39 -3.68
C LEU A 81 -9.78 -11.33 -4.03
N ALA A 82 -10.56 -11.01 -5.06
CA ALA A 82 -11.57 -11.93 -5.59
C ALA A 82 -10.94 -13.17 -6.23
N ALA A 83 -9.77 -13.01 -6.85
CA ALA A 83 -9.01 -14.12 -7.44
C ALA A 83 -8.17 -14.88 -6.38
N ASN A 84 -7.60 -14.18 -5.41
CA ASN A 84 -6.85 -14.77 -4.30
C ASN A 84 -7.22 -14.10 -2.95
N PRO A 85 -8.20 -14.66 -2.21
CA PRO A 85 -8.65 -14.07 -0.95
C PRO A 85 -7.65 -14.24 0.21
N ASN A 86 -6.56 -14.98 0.01
CA ASN A 86 -5.50 -15.20 0.99
C ASN A 86 -4.21 -14.45 0.64
N ASP A 87 -4.28 -13.42 -0.21
CA ASP A 87 -3.14 -12.55 -0.50
C ASP A 87 -2.99 -11.44 0.57
N PRO A 88 -1.99 -11.52 1.47
CA PRO A 88 -1.77 -10.48 2.47
C PRO A 88 -1.38 -9.13 1.85
N VAL A 89 -0.75 -9.11 0.67
CA VAL A 89 -0.37 -7.87 -0.01
C VAL A 89 -1.62 -7.17 -0.57
N GLY A 90 -2.51 -7.92 -1.22
CA GLY A 90 -3.80 -7.41 -1.67
C GLY A 90 -4.63 -6.79 -0.52
N TRP A 91 -4.68 -7.46 0.63
CA TRP A 91 -5.38 -6.95 1.82
C TRP A 91 -4.73 -5.71 2.41
N ASN A 92 -3.39 -5.68 2.49
CA ASN A 92 -2.65 -4.49 2.91
C ASN A 92 -2.94 -3.29 2.00
N ASN A 93 -2.85 -3.50 0.69
CA ASN A 93 -3.01 -2.42 -0.28
C ASN A 93 -4.46 -1.88 -0.31
N LEU A 94 -5.45 -2.78 -0.19
CA LEU A 94 -6.84 -2.36 0.00
C LEU A 94 -7.01 -1.51 1.27
N GLY A 95 -6.43 -1.96 2.38
CA GLY A 95 -6.44 -1.22 3.63
C GLY A 95 -5.77 0.16 3.54
N ASN A 96 -4.64 0.25 2.84
CA ASN A 96 -3.93 1.50 2.64
C ASN A 96 -4.76 2.51 1.83
N VAL A 97 -5.35 2.06 0.72
CA VAL A 97 -6.25 2.91 -0.07
C VAL A 97 -7.47 3.36 0.74
N GLN A 98 -8.03 2.48 1.58
CA GLN A 98 -9.13 2.84 2.47
C GLN A 98 -8.71 3.89 3.51
N ILE A 99 -7.48 3.84 4.05
CA ILE A 99 -6.90 4.90 4.89
C ILE A 99 -6.83 6.21 4.11
N GLY A 100 -6.28 6.21 2.89
CA GLY A 100 -6.18 7.41 2.05
C GLY A 100 -7.55 8.03 1.71
N ARG A 101 -8.62 7.24 1.74
CA ARG A 101 -10.02 7.68 1.55
C ARG A 101 -10.74 8.01 2.86
N GLY A 102 -10.07 7.94 4.02
CA GLY A 102 -10.66 8.18 5.35
C GLY A 102 -11.63 7.10 5.83
N GLN A 103 -11.61 5.91 5.22
CA GLN A 103 -12.50 4.80 5.51
C GLN A 103 -11.90 3.88 6.58
N PHE A 104 -11.54 4.43 7.74
CA PHE A 104 -10.71 3.74 8.74
C PHE A 104 -11.31 2.45 9.30
N ALA A 105 -12.64 2.37 9.45
CA ALA A 105 -13.30 1.14 9.89
C ALA A 105 -13.16 0.00 8.86
N ALA A 106 -13.30 0.32 7.56
CA ALA A 106 -13.10 -0.66 6.49
C ALA A 106 -11.62 -1.04 6.39
N ALA A 107 -10.72 -0.05 6.49
CA ALA A 107 -9.28 -0.29 6.51
C ALA A 107 -8.88 -1.24 7.64
N LEU A 108 -9.42 -1.04 8.85
CA LEU A 108 -9.14 -1.89 10.00
C LEU A 108 -9.50 -3.36 9.71
N THR A 109 -10.65 -3.62 9.08
CA THR A 109 -11.04 -4.99 8.67
C THR A 109 -10.08 -5.57 7.63
N SER A 110 -9.73 -4.80 6.59
CA SER A 110 -8.80 -5.26 5.55
C SER A 110 -7.40 -5.55 6.13
N LEU A 111 -6.92 -4.69 7.01
CA LEU A 111 -5.58 -4.78 7.60
C LEU A 111 -5.49 -5.87 8.67
N ASP A 112 -6.54 -6.09 9.45
CA ASP A 112 -6.64 -7.24 10.34
C ASP A 112 -6.50 -8.55 9.56
N ARG A 113 -7.12 -8.65 8.38
CA ARG A 113 -6.94 -9.81 7.50
C ARG A 113 -5.50 -9.95 6.99
N ALA A 114 -4.86 -8.85 6.61
CA ALA A 114 -3.45 -8.86 6.17
C ALA A 114 -2.50 -9.33 7.28
N VAL A 115 -2.65 -8.81 8.51
CA VAL A 115 -1.82 -9.17 9.67
C VAL A 115 -2.06 -10.62 10.11
N GLN A 116 -3.30 -11.11 10.04
CA GLN A 116 -3.60 -12.53 10.32
C GLN A 116 -2.94 -13.48 9.31
N LEU A 117 -2.96 -13.12 8.02
CA LEU A 117 -2.35 -13.92 6.96
C LEU A 117 -0.82 -13.87 6.99
N ALA A 118 -0.24 -12.71 7.36
CA ALA A 118 1.20 -12.51 7.42
C ALA A 118 1.59 -11.66 8.65
N PRO A 119 1.73 -12.27 9.85
CA PRO A 119 2.06 -11.55 11.09
C PRO A 119 3.38 -10.78 11.07
N GLU A 120 4.31 -11.20 10.20
CA GLU A 120 5.64 -10.61 10.04
C GLU A 120 5.67 -9.46 9.02
N PHE A 121 4.53 -9.14 8.40
CA PHE A 121 4.44 -8.08 7.38
C PHE A 121 4.36 -6.70 8.04
N ALA A 122 5.52 -6.09 8.27
CA ALA A 122 5.65 -4.83 9.00
C ALA A 122 4.82 -3.67 8.41
N PHE A 123 4.71 -3.56 7.08
CA PHE A 123 3.86 -2.55 6.43
C PHE A 123 2.38 -2.74 6.76
N ALA A 124 1.87 -3.98 6.72
CA ALA A 124 0.50 -4.27 7.12
C ALA A 124 0.28 -3.94 8.61
N ALA A 125 1.22 -4.29 9.49
CA ALA A 125 1.13 -3.95 10.91
C ALA A 125 1.18 -2.43 11.17
N ALA A 126 1.98 -1.68 10.42
CA ALA A 126 2.05 -0.22 10.55
C ALA A 126 0.72 0.43 10.12
N ASN A 127 0.21 0.05 8.95
CA ASN A 127 -1.10 0.51 8.46
C ASN A 127 -2.23 0.09 9.40
N HIS A 128 -2.16 -1.13 9.96
CA HIS A 128 -3.12 -1.62 10.94
C HIS A 128 -3.13 -0.77 12.20
N SER A 129 -1.95 -0.39 12.71
CA SER A 129 -1.83 0.48 13.88
C SER A 129 -2.37 1.90 13.61
N ILE A 130 -2.22 2.41 12.38
CA ILE A 130 -2.87 3.64 11.93
C ILE A 130 -4.40 3.49 11.98
N ALA A 131 -4.95 2.44 11.36
CA ALA A 131 -6.39 2.22 11.36
C ALA A 131 -6.96 2.01 12.78
N GLN A 132 -6.21 1.35 13.67
CA GLN A 132 -6.57 1.24 15.09
C GLN A 132 -6.60 2.61 15.77
N PHE A 133 -5.60 3.45 15.55
CA PHE A 133 -5.54 4.77 16.16
C PHE A 133 -6.74 5.63 15.72
N GLU A 134 -7.00 5.69 14.41
CA GLU A 134 -8.10 6.50 13.84
C GLU A 134 -9.49 5.97 14.21
N THR A 135 -9.61 4.69 14.58
CA THR A 135 -10.85 4.08 15.08
C THR A 135 -10.99 4.15 16.61
N GLY A 136 -10.09 4.86 17.31
CA GLY A 136 -10.12 5.04 18.76
C GLY A 136 -9.55 3.87 19.57
N ASN A 137 -8.93 2.89 18.91
CA ASN A 137 -8.21 1.78 19.54
C ASN A 137 -6.77 2.19 19.94
N THR A 138 -6.60 3.39 20.51
CA THR A 138 -5.30 4.05 20.76
C THR A 138 -4.31 3.19 21.52
N ASN A 139 -4.74 2.52 22.59
CA ASN A 139 -3.87 1.64 23.39
C ASN A 139 -3.32 0.45 22.57
N ARG A 140 -4.12 -0.10 21.66
CA ARG A 140 -3.68 -1.19 20.77
C ARG A 140 -2.69 -0.65 19.74
N ALA A 141 -2.96 0.52 19.17
CA ALA A 141 -2.07 1.17 18.22
C ALA A 141 -0.69 1.45 18.83
N ILE A 142 -0.64 2.01 20.04
CA ILE A 142 0.62 2.25 20.79
C ILE A 142 1.40 0.95 20.97
N LYS A 143 0.72 -0.13 21.38
CA LYS A 143 1.36 -1.44 21.61
C LYS A 143 1.93 -2.02 20.31
N GLU A 144 1.16 -1.99 19.23
CA GLU A 144 1.56 -2.50 17.92
C GLU A 144 2.72 -1.68 17.34
N ALA A 145 2.63 -0.35 17.36
CA ALA A 145 3.69 0.54 16.91
C ALA A 145 5.00 0.32 17.68
N ARG A 146 4.95 0.18 19.01
CA ARG A 146 6.13 -0.18 19.83
C ARG A 146 6.72 -1.54 19.46
N ASN A 147 5.89 -2.51 19.11
CA ASN A 147 6.36 -3.82 18.68
C ASN A 147 7.10 -3.73 17.34
N ILE A 148 6.57 -2.96 16.39
CA ILE A 148 7.23 -2.69 15.10
C ILE A 148 8.58 -2.03 15.34
N LEU A 149 8.62 -0.94 16.12
CA LEU A 149 9.83 -0.15 16.37
C LEU A 149 10.91 -0.90 17.15
N ARG A 150 10.55 -1.94 17.92
CA ARG A 150 11.53 -2.83 18.58
C ARG A 150 12.38 -3.59 17.54
N ARG A 151 11.79 -3.92 16.39
CA ARG A 151 12.47 -4.66 15.32
C ARG A 151 12.96 -3.77 14.19
N TYR A 152 12.21 -2.71 13.89
CA TYR A 152 12.46 -1.76 12.82
C TYR A 152 12.45 -0.33 13.40
N PRO A 153 13.52 0.10 14.09
CA PRO A 153 13.56 1.41 14.75
C PRO A 153 13.33 2.59 13.78
N GLU A 154 13.72 2.45 12.52
CA GLU A 154 13.59 3.50 11.50
C GLU A 154 12.29 3.43 10.70
N PHE A 155 11.26 2.70 11.17
CA PHE A 155 9.98 2.59 10.48
C PHE A 155 9.14 3.88 10.67
N PRO A 156 9.01 4.74 9.66
CA PRO A 156 8.54 6.11 9.89
C PRO A 156 7.04 6.19 10.21
N GLU A 157 6.20 5.38 9.54
CA GLU A 157 4.76 5.34 9.80
C GLU A 157 4.46 4.88 11.24
N ALA A 158 5.13 3.81 11.70
CA ALA A 158 4.97 3.29 13.06
C ALA A 158 5.45 4.30 14.12
N ARG A 159 6.52 5.04 13.85
CA ARG A 159 7.00 6.11 14.75
C ARG A 159 6.02 7.26 14.81
N ALA A 160 5.52 7.70 13.67
CA ALA A 160 4.60 8.82 13.60
C ALA A 160 3.25 8.49 14.28
N VAL A 161 2.68 7.30 14.09
CA VAL A 161 1.43 6.92 14.78
C VAL A 161 1.65 6.77 16.28
N LEU A 162 2.81 6.27 16.72
CA LEU A 162 3.15 6.22 18.15
C LEU A 162 3.18 7.63 18.75
N VAL A 163 3.85 8.57 18.08
CA VAL A 163 3.91 9.97 18.52
C VAL A 163 2.51 10.59 18.61
N ALA A 164 1.70 10.45 17.55
CA ALA A 164 0.34 10.97 17.52
C ALA A 164 -0.54 10.38 18.64
N ALA A 165 -0.43 9.08 18.87
CA ALA A 165 -1.17 8.38 19.91
C ALA A 165 -0.73 8.80 21.33
N LEU A 166 0.58 8.98 21.57
CA LEU A 166 1.09 9.44 22.85
C LEU A 166 0.64 10.88 23.18
N TRP A 167 0.61 11.78 22.18
CA TRP A 167 0.04 13.12 22.37
C TRP A 167 -1.46 13.06 22.71
N GLN A 168 -2.23 12.21 22.04
CA GLN A 168 -3.66 12.06 22.33
C GLN A 168 -3.92 11.59 23.77
N GLU A 169 -3.08 10.70 24.30
CA GLU A 169 -3.17 10.21 25.68
C GLU A 169 -2.56 11.17 26.72
N GLY A 170 -2.08 12.36 26.31
CA GLY A 170 -1.45 13.33 27.21
C GLY A 170 -0.06 12.93 27.71
N LEU A 171 0.59 11.95 27.08
CA LEU A 171 1.93 11.46 27.41
C LEU A 171 3.02 12.29 26.73
N GLU A 172 2.98 13.61 26.93
CA GLU A 172 3.78 14.61 26.21
C GLU A 172 5.28 14.32 26.19
N ALA A 173 5.88 13.96 27.33
CA ALA A 173 7.32 13.70 27.41
C ALA A 173 7.75 12.47 26.58
N GLN A 174 6.91 11.42 26.55
CA GLN A 174 7.17 10.24 25.73
C GLN A 174 6.99 10.55 24.24
N ALA A 175 5.92 11.29 23.90
CA ALA A 175 5.65 11.71 22.54
C ALA A 175 6.80 12.55 21.96
N GLU A 176 7.30 13.54 22.73
CA GLU A 176 8.42 14.38 22.33
C GLU A 176 9.69 13.55 22.11
N THR A 177 9.98 12.61 23.00
CA THR A 177 11.14 11.71 22.87
C THR A 177 11.10 10.91 21.56
N GLU A 178 9.93 10.37 21.19
CA GLU A 178 9.80 9.60 19.95
C GLU A 178 9.72 10.50 18.71
N TRP A 179 9.18 11.71 18.82
CA TRP A 179 9.06 12.67 17.73
C TRP A 179 10.43 13.22 17.30
N GLN A 180 11.33 13.46 18.25
CA GLN A 180 12.71 13.87 17.94
C GLN A 180 13.47 12.83 17.08
N ARG A 181 13.03 11.56 17.11
CA ARG A 181 13.58 10.46 16.31
C ARG A 181 12.87 10.27 14.96
N VAL A 182 11.83 11.03 14.64
CA VAL A 182 11.18 10.98 13.33
C VAL A 182 12.14 11.53 12.30
N GLU A 183 12.63 10.73 11.37
CA GLU A 183 13.54 11.21 10.32
C GLU A 183 12.79 11.67 9.06
N ASP A 184 11.65 11.06 8.77
CA ASP A 184 10.88 11.31 7.55
C ASP A 184 10.27 12.73 7.55
N PRO A 185 10.60 13.58 6.55
CA PRO A 185 10.10 14.94 6.47
C PRO A 185 8.57 15.07 6.48
N ARG A 186 7.85 14.03 6.00
CA ARG A 186 6.37 13.99 6.00
C ARG A 186 5.78 14.17 7.41
N TYR A 187 6.51 13.72 8.42
CA TYR A 187 6.05 13.66 9.81
C TYR A 187 6.78 14.66 10.72
N LYS A 188 7.61 15.55 10.15
CA LYS A 188 8.37 16.57 10.91
C LYS A 188 7.54 17.79 11.31
N ASP A 189 6.39 18.05 10.67
CA ASP A 189 5.49 19.11 11.10
C ASP A 189 4.66 18.63 12.30
N ARG A 190 4.98 19.19 13.48
CA ARG A 190 4.30 18.87 14.74
C ARG A 190 2.81 19.18 14.69
N VAL A 191 2.43 20.34 14.16
CA VAL A 191 1.03 20.78 14.17
C VAL A 191 0.22 19.89 13.24
N TRP A 192 0.77 19.60 12.06
CA TRP A 192 0.17 18.67 11.12
C TRP A 192 0.04 17.26 11.72
N LEU A 193 1.09 16.73 12.35
CA LEU A 193 1.09 15.41 12.97
C LEU A 193 0.21 15.35 14.23
N GLN A 194 -0.16 16.48 14.83
CA GLN A 194 -1.07 16.49 15.98
C GLN A 194 -2.53 16.69 15.58
N LYS A 195 -2.81 17.41 14.49
CA LYS A 195 -4.17 17.86 14.16
C LYS A 195 -4.74 17.26 12.87
N GLU A 196 -3.92 17.18 11.82
CA GLU A 196 -4.38 16.81 10.48
C GLU A 196 -4.16 15.32 10.18
N ARG A 197 -2.97 14.79 10.51
CA ARG A 197 -2.62 13.36 10.53
C ARG A 197 -3.15 12.52 9.37
N ARG A 198 -3.12 13.05 8.16
CA ARG A 198 -3.51 12.25 6.98
C ARG A 198 -2.32 11.40 6.57
N TRP A 199 -2.36 10.14 6.97
CA TRP A 199 -1.36 9.14 6.60
C TRP A 199 -1.37 8.96 5.07
N PRO A 200 -0.27 9.33 4.38
CA PRO A 200 -0.17 9.20 2.92
C PRO A 200 0.00 7.75 2.47
#